data_AF-A0AAN7CAW4-F1
#
_entry.id   AF-A0AAN7CAW4-F1
#
_cell.length_a   1.000
_cell.length_b   1.000
_cell.length_c   1.000
_cell.angle_alpha   90.00
_cell.angle_beta   90.00
_cell.angle_gamma   90.00
#
_symmetry.space_group_name_H-M   'P 1'
#
loop_
_entity.id
_entity.type
_entity.pdbx_description
1 polymer ?
#
loop_
_entity_poly.entity_id
_entity_poly.type
_entity_poly.pdbx_seq_one_letter_code
_entity_poly.pdbx_strand_id
1 'polypeptide(L)'
;MQLQDAPPDLAVLASFATIAAADYLETFTTCPWIGSCDSEGWWYTCCGRYSIYPTEGCHYYNSDNVGVPDMNTLCMDWNNRRGHFLFDNQPNRCIKQTSERQENGVTIGKWDEVPCTW
;
A
#
# COMPACT_ATOMS: atom_id res chain seq x y z
N MET A 1 37.30 -20.82 -45.92
CA MET A 1 36.97 -19.95 -44.77
C MET A 1 36.08 -18.85 -45.30
N GLN A 2 34.76 -19.01 -45.13
CA GLN A 2 33.76 -17.99 -45.47
C GLN A 2 33.11 -17.63 -44.14
N LEU A 3 33.29 -16.38 -43.71
CA LEU A 3 32.67 -15.84 -42.51
C LEU A 3 31.18 -15.66 -42.79
N GLN A 4 30.34 -16.25 -41.95
CA GLN A 4 28.89 -16.10 -42.01
C GLN A 4 28.51 -14.68 -41.56
N ASP A 5 27.81 -13.96 -42.44
CA ASP A 5 27.16 -12.69 -42.13
C ASP A 5 26.01 -12.94 -41.13
N ALA A 6 26.15 -12.40 -39.92
CA ALA A 6 25.05 -12.32 -38.97
C ALA A 6 24.16 -11.11 -39.31
N PRO A 7 22.82 -11.25 -39.35
CA PRO A 7 21.94 -10.11 -39.59
C PRO A 7 21.99 -9.13 -38.41
N PRO A 8 21.93 -7.81 -38.68
CA PRO A 8 21.71 -6.81 -37.65
C PRO A 8 20.25 -6.87 -37.18
N ASP A 9 19.97 -6.29 -36.03
CA ASP A 9 18.61 -5.99 -35.53
C ASP A 9 17.93 -7.07 -34.67
N LEU A 10 18.61 -7.51 -33.63
CA LEU A 10 17.92 -7.80 -32.35
C LEU A 10 18.09 -6.59 -31.43
N ALA A 11 17.23 -5.59 -31.63
CA ALA A 11 17.03 -4.53 -30.65
C ALA A 11 16.40 -5.15 -29.40
N VAL A 12 17.23 -5.51 -28.42
CA VAL A 12 16.78 -5.89 -27.09
C VAL A 12 16.16 -4.65 -26.46
N LEU A 13 14.82 -4.58 -26.45
CA LEU A 13 14.09 -3.61 -25.64
C LEU A 13 14.40 -3.92 -24.18
N ALA A 14 15.40 -3.22 -23.63
CA ALA A 14 15.68 -3.20 -22.21
C ALA A 14 14.48 -2.53 -21.52
N SER A 15 13.53 -3.34 -21.07
CA SER A 15 12.49 -2.90 -20.16
C SER A 15 13.16 -2.45 -18.86
N PHE A 16 13.23 -1.14 -18.66
CA PHE A 16 13.50 -0.57 -17.35
C PHE A 16 12.32 -0.94 -16.46
N ALA A 17 12.36 -2.11 -15.84
CA ALA A 17 11.54 -2.41 -14.69
C ALA A 17 12.05 -1.51 -13.56
N THR A 18 11.59 -0.26 -13.52
CA THR A 18 11.60 0.52 -12.29
C THR A 18 10.79 -0.30 -11.31
N ILE A 19 11.48 -0.94 -10.36
CA ILE A 19 10.85 -1.54 -9.20
C ILE A 19 10.31 -0.35 -8.40
N ALA A 20 9.13 0.15 -8.77
CA ALA A 20 8.40 1.07 -7.93
C ALA A 20 8.18 0.30 -6.63
N ALA A 21 8.73 0.80 -5.52
CA ALA A 21 8.40 0.27 -4.21
C ALA A 21 6.88 0.33 -4.10
N ALA A 22 6.23 -0.83 -3.98
CA ALA A 22 4.80 -0.88 -3.80
C ALA A 22 4.43 -0.09 -2.55
N ASP A 23 3.35 0.70 -2.64
CA ASP A 23 2.86 1.43 -1.48
C ASP A 23 2.44 0.41 -0.41
N TYR A 24 2.72 0.70 0.85
CA TYR A 24 2.33 -0.15 1.96
C TYR A 24 1.92 0.67 3.17
N LEU A 25 1.18 0.04 4.06
CA LEU A 25 0.68 0.65 5.28
C LEU A 25 1.18 -0.15 6.48
N GLU A 26 1.71 0.55 7.48
CA GLU A 26 1.90 0.00 8.83
C GLU A 26 0.86 0.61 9.77
N THR A 27 0.14 -0.25 10.49
CA THR A 27 -0.83 0.17 11.52
C THR A 27 -0.33 -0.18 12.90
N PHE A 28 -0.59 0.70 13.86
CA PHE A 28 -0.21 0.58 15.26
C PHE A 28 -1.48 0.61 16.09
N THR A 29 -1.93 -0.57 16.51
CA THR A 29 -3.20 -0.74 17.20
C THR A 29 -2.97 -0.93 18.68
N THR A 30 -3.65 -0.13 19.50
CA THR A 30 -3.70 -0.28 20.95
C THR A 30 -5.13 -0.56 21.40
N CYS A 31 -5.29 -1.56 22.27
CA CYS A 31 -6.59 -1.93 22.80
C CYS A 31 -6.58 -1.70 24.32
N PRO A 32 -7.34 -0.74 24.85
CA PRO A 32 -7.48 -0.58 26.28
C PRO A 32 -8.24 -1.76 26.88
N TRP A 33 -8.04 -2.01 28.18
CA TRP A 33 -8.76 -3.05 28.92
C TRP A 33 -10.28 -2.85 28.94
N ILE A 34 -10.73 -1.60 28.81
CA ILE A 34 -12.13 -1.19 28.63
C ILE A 34 -12.15 -0.16 27.49
N GLY A 35 -13.03 -0.37 26.51
CA GLY A 35 -13.24 0.54 25.39
C GLY A 35 -12.95 -0.10 24.03
N SER A 36 -12.92 0.73 23.00
CA SER A 36 -12.57 0.33 21.62
C SER A 36 -11.06 0.38 21.41
N CYS A 37 -10.55 -0.49 20.55
CA CYS A 37 -9.18 -0.36 20.06
C CYS A 37 -9.03 0.92 19.22
N ASP A 38 -7.89 1.55 19.31
CA ASP A 38 -7.48 2.68 18.47
C ASP A 38 -6.33 2.26 17.56
N SER A 39 -6.34 2.77 16.33
CA SER A 39 -5.36 2.43 15.29
C SER A 39 -4.90 3.70 14.58
N GLU A 40 -3.62 4.01 14.73
CA GLU A 40 -2.92 4.98 13.88
C GLU A 40 -2.09 4.23 12.82
N GLY A 41 -1.67 4.93 11.77
CA GLY A 41 -0.86 4.31 10.73
C GLY A 41 0.10 5.25 10.02
N TRP A 42 1.10 4.62 9.40
CA TRP A 42 2.02 5.25 8.47
C TRP A 42 1.80 4.65 7.08
N TRP A 43 1.38 5.49 6.14
CA TRP A 43 1.35 5.15 4.73
C TRP A 43 2.70 5.45 4.10
N TYR A 44 3.30 4.45 3.46
CA TYR A 44 4.59 4.55 2.80
C TYR A 44 4.43 4.50 1.29
N THR A 45 5.13 5.41 0.61
CA THR A 45 5.18 5.50 -0.85
C THR A 45 6.62 5.48 -1.34
N CYS A 46 6.83 5.46 -2.66
CA CYS A 46 8.14 5.72 -3.28
C CYS A 46 8.83 7.00 -2.77
N CYS A 47 8.04 7.95 -2.32
CA CYS A 47 8.37 9.35 -2.34
C CYS A 47 8.22 10.00 -0.96
N GLY A 48 7.83 9.22 0.06
CA GLY A 48 7.67 9.70 1.44
C GLY A 48 6.82 8.77 2.29
N ARG A 49 6.61 9.18 3.54
CA ARG A 49 5.68 8.56 4.47
C ARG A 49 4.72 9.59 5.06
N TYR A 50 3.48 9.19 5.32
CA TYR A 50 2.41 10.07 5.75
C TYR A 50 1.63 9.44 6.90
N SER A 51 1.30 10.24 7.92
CA SER A 51 0.45 9.78 9.02
C SER A 51 -0.99 9.70 8.54
N ILE A 52 -1.67 8.63 8.91
CA ILE A 52 -3.08 8.40 8.62
C ILE A 52 -3.77 7.78 9.83
N TYR A 53 -5.10 7.88 9.88
CA TYR A 53 -5.96 7.17 10.83
C TYR A 53 -6.84 6.19 10.04
N PRO A 54 -6.36 4.96 9.77
CA PRO A 54 -7.01 4.03 8.87
C PRO A 54 -8.20 3.36 9.56
N THR A 55 -9.24 4.11 9.90
CA THR A 55 -10.44 3.58 10.57
C THR A 55 -11.33 2.80 9.59
N GLU A 56 -12.21 1.94 10.11
CA GLU A 56 -13.17 1.16 9.30
C GLU A 56 -13.97 2.04 8.34
N GLY A 57 -14.20 1.54 7.12
CA GLY A 57 -14.95 2.24 6.08
C GLY A 57 -14.07 3.11 5.19
N CYS A 58 -14.73 3.95 4.39
CA CYS A 58 -14.11 4.80 3.37
C CYS A 58 -13.87 6.22 3.86
N HIS A 59 -12.66 6.71 3.62
CA HIS A 59 -12.20 8.06 3.94
C HIS A 59 -11.68 8.73 2.68
N TYR A 60 -11.88 10.04 2.59
CA TYR A 60 -11.54 10.82 1.40
C TYR A 60 -10.36 11.75 1.68
N TYR A 61 -9.71 12.22 0.61
CA TYR A 61 -8.64 13.21 0.68
C TYR A 61 -9.00 14.40 1.57
N ASN A 62 -8.04 14.84 2.40
CA ASN A 62 -8.21 15.93 3.38
C ASN A 62 -9.28 15.69 4.45
N SER A 63 -9.74 14.45 4.63
CA SER A 63 -10.36 14.06 5.91
C SER A 63 -9.28 13.95 6.98
N ASP A 64 -9.68 14.06 8.25
CA ASP A 64 -8.79 13.86 9.41
C ASP A 64 -8.07 12.48 9.39
N ASN A 65 -8.51 11.57 8.52
CA ASN A 65 -8.04 10.20 8.40
C ASN A 65 -7.06 9.96 7.23
N VAL A 66 -7.06 10.80 6.18
CA VAL A 66 -6.25 10.60 4.96
C VAL A 66 -5.45 11.86 4.63
N GLY A 67 -4.19 11.88 5.10
CA GLY A 67 -3.22 12.96 4.85
C GLY A 67 -2.20 12.66 3.76
N VAL A 68 -2.48 11.70 2.87
CA VAL A 68 -1.57 11.31 1.79
C VAL A 68 -1.84 12.18 0.55
N PRO A 69 -0.84 12.91 0.01
CA PRO A 69 -1.00 13.69 -1.22
C PRO A 69 -1.51 12.81 -2.37
N ASP A 70 -2.43 13.36 -3.15
CA ASP A 70 -3.03 12.73 -4.33
C ASP A 70 -3.79 11.40 -4.07
N MET A 71 -3.94 10.98 -2.80
CA MET A 71 -4.79 9.85 -2.44
C MET A 71 -6.23 10.33 -2.24
N ASN A 72 -7.09 10.05 -3.21
CA ASN A 72 -8.49 10.44 -3.21
C ASN A 72 -9.32 9.70 -2.17
N THR A 73 -9.10 8.39 -2.05
CA THR A 73 -9.91 7.52 -1.21
C THR A 73 -9.05 6.43 -0.61
N LEU A 74 -9.29 6.13 0.67
CA LEU A 74 -8.81 4.93 1.36
C LEU A 74 -10.01 4.27 2.05
N CYS A 75 -10.28 3.01 1.73
CA CYS A 75 -11.32 2.22 2.37
C CYS A 75 -10.72 1.02 3.08
N MET A 76 -10.95 0.92 4.39
CA MET A 76 -10.49 -0.19 5.23
C MET A 76 -11.66 -1.10 5.62
N ASP A 77 -11.44 -2.40 5.49
CA ASP A 77 -12.30 -3.48 5.97
C ASP A 77 -11.45 -4.32 6.94
N TRP A 78 -11.40 -3.86 8.19
CA TRP A 78 -10.58 -4.47 9.25
C TRP A 78 -11.05 -5.88 9.57
N ASN A 79 -12.36 -6.11 9.50
CA ASN A 79 -12.95 -7.42 9.76
C ASN A 79 -12.43 -8.49 8.78
N ASN A 80 -12.23 -8.13 7.51
CA ASN A 80 -11.69 -9.03 6.49
C ASN A 80 -10.20 -8.80 6.20
N ARG A 81 -9.53 -7.93 6.97
CA ARG A 81 -8.10 -7.59 6.83
C ARG A 81 -7.71 -7.17 5.41
N ARG A 82 -8.57 -6.40 4.75
CA ARG A 82 -8.38 -5.93 3.37
C ARG A 82 -8.78 -4.46 3.24
N GLY A 83 -8.32 -3.81 2.19
CA GLY A 83 -8.70 -2.44 1.88
C GLY A 83 -8.48 -2.13 0.41
N HIS A 84 -8.97 -0.97 -0.01
CA HIS A 84 -8.66 -0.42 -1.33
C HIS A 84 -8.37 1.07 -1.22
N PHE A 85 -7.59 1.56 -2.16
CA PHE A 85 -7.18 2.95 -2.21
C PHE A 85 -7.10 3.42 -3.65
N LEU A 86 -7.33 4.70 -3.84
CA LEU A 86 -7.34 5.36 -5.13
C LEU A 86 -6.45 6.59 -5.08
N PHE A 87 -5.44 6.62 -5.94
CA PHE A 87 -4.67 7.83 -6.23
C PHE A 87 -5.19 8.52 -7.48
N ASP A 88 -4.98 9.83 -7.58
CA ASP A 88 -5.26 10.59 -8.79
C ASP A 88 -4.57 9.96 -10.01
N ASN A 89 -5.33 9.84 -11.09
CA ASN A 89 -4.88 9.25 -12.36
C ASN A 89 -4.37 7.80 -12.28
N GLN A 90 -4.68 7.08 -11.20
CA GLN A 90 -4.39 5.65 -11.05
C GLN A 90 -5.69 4.84 -10.99
N PRO A 91 -5.70 3.58 -11.43
CA PRO A 91 -6.81 2.69 -11.16
C PRO A 91 -6.93 2.41 -9.66
N ASN A 92 -8.08 1.87 -9.25
CA ASN A 92 -8.27 1.39 -7.88
C ASN A 92 -7.25 0.27 -7.57
N ARG A 93 -6.60 0.37 -6.42
CA ARG A 93 -5.57 -0.58 -5.94
C ARG A 93 -6.02 -1.18 -4.62
N CYS A 94 -5.53 -2.36 -4.30
CA CYS A 94 -5.96 -3.10 -3.12
C CYS A 94 -4.79 -3.34 -2.16
N ILE A 95 -5.07 -3.30 -0.86
CA ILE A 95 -4.12 -3.70 0.18
C ILE A 95 -4.71 -4.84 1.01
N LYS A 96 -3.82 -5.62 1.61
CA LYS A 96 -4.20 -6.67 2.55
C LYS A 96 -3.22 -6.71 3.70
N GLN A 97 -3.72 -6.96 4.91
CA GLN A 97 -2.82 -7.22 6.04
C GLN A 97 -2.10 -8.55 5.80
N THR A 98 -0.80 -8.49 5.58
CA THR A 98 0.05 -9.64 5.27
C THR A 98 0.74 -10.19 6.51
N SER A 99 0.97 -9.34 7.51
CA SER A 99 1.57 -9.75 8.77
C SER A 99 1.08 -8.93 9.96
N GLU A 100 1.23 -9.51 11.14
CA GLU A 100 0.89 -8.91 12.42
C GLU A 100 1.92 -9.35 13.44
N ARG A 101 2.40 -8.42 14.26
CA ARG A 101 3.27 -8.72 15.40
C ARG A 101 2.86 -7.91 16.60
N GLN A 102 3.18 -8.40 17.80
CA GLN A 102 3.00 -7.62 19.03
C GLN A 102 4.35 -7.11 19.52
N GLU A 103 4.40 -5.84 19.90
CA GLU A 103 5.59 -5.18 20.42
C GLU A 103 5.17 -4.17 21.50
N ASN A 104 5.68 -4.35 22.73
CA ASN A 104 5.41 -3.45 23.86
C ASN A 104 3.92 -3.13 24.12
N GLY A 105 3.02 -4.11 23.92
CA GLY A 105 1.57 -3.93 24.12
C GLY A 105 0.84 -3.26 22.94
N VAL A 106 1.54 -3.04 21.83
CA VAL A 106 0.99 -2.54 20.56
C VAL A 106 0.95 -3.68 19.55
N THR A 107 -0.17 -3.82 18.84
CA THR A 107 -0.28 -4.69 17.68
C THR A 107 0.14 -3.93 16.44
N ILE A 108 1.22 -4.35 15.79
CA ILE A 108 1.73 -3.76 14.56
C ILE A 108 1.29 -4.62 13.38
N GLY A 109 0.47 -4.07 12.50
CA GLY A 109 -0.01 -4.71 11.29
C GLY A 109 0.73 -4.17 10.06
N LYS A 110 1.22 -5.06 9.19
CA LYS A 110 1.73 -4.67 7.87
C LYS A 110 0.70 -4.99 6.81
N TRP A 111 0.42 -4.00 5.96
CA TRP A 111 -0.53 -4.07 4.88
C TRP A 111 0.19 -3.81 3.57
N ASP A 112 0.32 -4.83 2.74
CA ASP A 112 0.98 -4.70 1.44
C ASP A 112 -0.06 -4.58 0.33
N GLU A 113 0.30 -3.87 -0.73
CA GLU A 113 -0.47 -3.90 -1.96
C GLU A 113 -0.54 -5.30 -2.55
N VAL A 114 -1.74 -5.69 -2.99
CA VAL A 114 -2.03 -6.98 -3.61
C VAL A 114 -2.96 -6.79 -4.80
N PRO A 115 -3.03 -7.77 -5.73
CA PRO A 115 -4.06 -7.77 -6.76
C PRO A 115 -5.47 -7.73 -6.16
N CYS A 116 -6.33 -6.87 -6.70
CA CYS A 116 -7.75 -6.82 -6.34
C CYS A 116 -8.46 -8.08 -6.84
N THR A 117 -8.95 -8.91 -5.92
CA THR A 117 -9.59 -10.20 -6.24
C THR A 117 -10.97 -10.39 -5.59
N TRP A 118 -11.52 -9.32 -5.00
CA TRP A 118 -12.79 -9.33 -4.26
C TRP A 118 -13.64 -8.12 -4.58
#